data_AF-A0A843INH6-F1
#
_entry.id   AF-A0A843INH6-F1
#
_cell.length_a   1.000
_cell.length_b   1.000
_cell.length_c   1.000
_cell.angle_alpha   90.00
_cell.angle_beta   90.00
_cell.angle_gamma   90.00
#
_symmetry.space_group_name_H-M   'P 1'
#
loop_
_entity.id
_entity.type
_entity.pdbx_description
1 polymer ?
#
loop_
_entity_poly.entity_id
_entity_poly.type
_entity_poly.pdbx_seq_one_letter_code
_entity_poly.pdbx_strand_id
1 'polypeptide(L)'
;MKTKTCVKCGNEVDVATRYCAKCGGSDFRQRAEVIRKGKPSRIHKIFYWDYDGQYVISKSKVAAIITFIIWFPLNLPFAPAAMFFVGLIFAFIVFLIGFALKTILPKPSQVVLNHNDYGLFTDLKHLFLYWQNKRTGEFVLAKTKVISLILFVLFTMFALTLPITTAFASVVFGLVLDTPAFLIGTAIHKFTNPNPVNPKREIPKQKEIPKPDKAPKTEPAVEEISEESVISGYGYYKDKINALSKEYSQKEAHTRDLIEKRFAPPQLTYTRFIGVVDKSTKMFNEQADSALTMIDLASEYSSKVENEIKSKINIMETIIDKMDDLTNELVLTMEKSDDHEVKSLFEDMSNLISSVNDYD
;
A
#
# COMPACT_ATOMS: atom_id res chain seq x y z
N MET A 1 17.15 25.44 2.81
CA MET A 1 15.76 25.67 2.36
C MET A 1 15.12 24.32 2.16
N LYS A 2 13.95 24.09 2.76
CA LYS A 2 13.23 22.81 2.63
C LYS A 2 12.53 22.80 1.27
N THR A 3 12.67 21.72 0.50
CA THR A 3 12.02 21.57 -0.81
C THR A 3 11.13 20.33 -0.84
N LYS A 4 10.06 20.38 -1.64
CA LYS A 4 9.15 19.26 -1.92
C LYS A 4 9.05 19.04 -3.42
N THR A 5 8.76 17.81 -3.83
CA THR A 5 8.74 17.43 -5.26
C THR A 5 7.30 17.23 -5.72
N CYS A 6 6.89 17.90 -6.79
CA CYS A 6 5.57 17.75 -7.39
C CYS A 6 5.36 16.31 -7.89
N VAL A 7 4.27 15.65 -7.48
CA VAL A 7 3.96 14.27 -7.88
C VAL A 7 3.66 14.17 -9.37
N LYS A 8 3.00 15.19 -9.93
CA LYS A 8 2.54 15.20 -11.32
C LYS A 8 3.67 15.36 -12.34
N CYS A 9 4.67 16.20 -12.05
CA CYS A 9 5.72 16.54 -13.02
C CYS A 9 7.17 16.39 -12.53
N GLY A 10 7.36 16.02 -11.25
CA GLY A 10 8.69 15.83 -10.67
C GLY A 10 9.49 17.11 -10.40
N ASN A 11 8.90 18.29 -10.58
CA ASN A 11 9.60 19.55 -10.33
C ASN A 11 9.79 19.79 -8.83
N GLU A 12 10.98 20.22 -8.41
CA GLU A 12 11.24 20.64 -7.04
C GLU A 12 10.70 22.07 -6.81
N VAL A 13 9.96 22.26 -5.71
CA VAL A 13 9.41 23.55 -5.30
C VAL A 13 9.68 23.79 -3.82
N ASP A 14 9.59 25.04 -3.38
CA ASP A 14 9.70 25.38 -1.96
C ASP A 14 8.56 24.72 -1.17
N VAL A 15 8.80 24.32 0.07
CA VAL A 15 7.76 23.76 0.94
C VAL A 15 6.60 24.74 1.13
N ALA A 16 6.87 26.05 1.11
CA ALA A 16 5.83 27.08 1.22
C ALA A 16 4.90 27.16 -0.02
N THR A 17 5.32 26.67 -1.18
CA THR A 17 4.54 26.82 -2.43
C THR A 17 3.34 25.87 -2.45
N ARG A 18 2.10 26.39 -2.53
CA ARG A 18 0.88 25.55 -2.55
C ARG A 18 0.63 24.83 -3.88
N TYR A 19 1.23 25.29 -4.98
CA TYR A 19 1.05 24.73 -6.31
C TYR A 19 2.37 24.66 -7.08
N CYS A 20 2.50 23.65 -7.93
CA CYS A 20 3.67 23.49 -8.77
C CYS A 20 3.66 24.50 -9.91
N ALA A 21 4.60 25.46 -9.90
CA ALA A 21 4.73 26.49 -10.92
C ALA A 21 4.79 25.95 -12.37
N LYS A 22 5.27 24.70 -12.54
CA LYS A 22 5.40 24.06 -13.86
C LYS A 22 4.12 23.41 -14.39
N CYS A 23 3.24 22.90 -13.53
CA CYS A 23 2.12 22.04 -13.97
C CYS A 23 0.80 22.25 -13.22
N GLY A 24 0.74 23.21 -12.30
CA GLY A 24 -0.45 23.53 -11.50
C GLY A 24 -0.87 22.45 -10.50
N GLY A 25 -0.11 21.36 -10.34
CA GLY A 25 -0.43 20.30 -9.40
C GLY A 25 -0.27 20.75 -7.94
N SER A 26 -1.21 20.35 -7.08
CA SER A 26 -1.19 20.56 -5.62
C SER A 26 -0.54 19.41 -4.83
N ASP A 27 -0.29 18.27 -5.49
CA ASP A 27 0.23 17.09 -4.83
C ASP A 27 1.76 17.10 -4.80
N PHE A 28 2.33 17.02 -3.60
CA PHE A 28 3.77 17.03 -3.39
C PHE A 28 4.21 15.85 -2.53
N ARG A 29 5.30 15.20 -2.91
CA ARG A 29 6.06 14.34 -2.00
C ARG A 29 7.03 15.21 -1.21
N GLN A 30 6.85 15.25 0.09
CA GLN A 30 7.88 15.77 0.99
C GLN A 30 9.07 14.80 0.93
N ARG A 31 10.27 15.29 0.55
CA ARG A 31 11.49 14.57 0.89
C ARG A 31 11.56 14.59 2.40
N ALA A 32 11.29 13.47 3.05
CA ALA A 32 11.60 13.32 4.46
C ALA A 32 13.09 13.66 4.62
N GLU A 33 13.41 14.77 5.29
CA GLU A 33 14.78 15.09 5.70
C GLU A 33 15.22 14.01 6.68
N VAL A 34 15.72 12.89 6.16
CA VAL A 34 16.60 12.04 6.94
C VAL A 34 17.85 12.87 7.14
N ILE A 35 17.97 13.47 8.32
CA ILE A 35 19.15 14.23 8.74
C ILE A 35 20.38 13.35 8.47
N ARG A 36 21.17 13.70 7.45
CA ARG A 36 22.42 13.00 7.11
C ARG A 36 23.43 13.23 8.23
N LYS A 37 23.35 12.43 9.30
CA LYS A 37 24.41 12.35 10.32
C LYS A 37 25.55 11.49 9.77
N GLY A 38 26.47 12.14 9.05
CA GLY A 38 27.79 11.61 8.74
C GLY A 38 27.96 10.94 7.37
N LYS A 39 29.22 10.88 6.91
CA LYS A 39 29.60 10.14 5.69
C LYS A 39 29.36 8.63 5.94
N PRO A 40 28.68 7.91 5.04
CA PRO A 40 28.45 6.47 5.21
C PRO A 40 29.79 5.73 5.27
N SER A 41 29.91 4.79 6.20
CA SER A 41 31.11 3.95 6.33
C SER A 41 31.33 3.12 5.05
N ARG A 42 32.56 2.66 4.82
CA ARG A 42 32.89 1.81 3.65
C ARG A 42 32.02 0.54 3.62
N ILE A 43 31.77 -0.05 4.79
CA ILE A 43 30.88 -1.22 4.95
C ILE A 43 29.44 -0.87 4.56
N HIS A 44 28.96 0.31 4.95
CA HIS A 44 27.61 0.76 4.59
C HIS A 44 27.42 0.89 3.07
N LYS A 45 28.44 1.32 2.32
CA LYS A 45 28.40 1.36 0.85
C LYS A 45 28.38 -0.02 0.18
N ILE A 46 28.87 -1.05 0.86
CA ILE A 46 28.86 -2.44 0.38
C ILE A 46 27.46 -3.04 0.46
N PHE A 47 26.68 -2.73 1.50
CA PHE A 47 25.36 -3.34 1.68
C PHE A 47 24.19 -2.48 1.20
N TYR A 48 24.36 -1.17 1.09
CA TYR A 48 23.25 -0.23 0.85
C TYR A 48 23.42 0.55 -0.47
N TRP A 49 22.29 1.02 -1.02
CA TRP A 49 22.22 2.05 -2.07
C TRP A 49 21.59 3.31 -1.49
N ASP A 50 22.09 4.47 -1.88
CA ASP A 50 21.41 5.75 -1.65
C ASP A 50 20.31 5.89 -2.72
N TYR A 51 19.05 5.89 -2.30
CA TYR A 51 17.88 6.14 -3.13
C TYR A 51 17.11 7.31 -2.52
N ASP A 52 17.16 8.46 -3.18
CA ASP A 52 16.51 9.70 -2.74
C ASP A 52 16.80 10.09 -1.28
N GLY A 53 18.04 9.89 -0.81
CA GLY A 53 18.47 10.24 0.54
C GLY A 53 18.18 9.17 1.60
N GLN A 54 17.64 8.02 1.20
CA GLN A 54 17.45 6.85 2.05
C GLN A 54 18.42 5.74 1.66
N TYR A 55 19.11 5.17 2.64
CA TYR A 55 19.94 3.98 2.43
C TYR A 55 19.06 2.73 2.43
N VAL A 56 18.82 2.18 1.25
CA VAL A 56 18.04 0.94 1.10
C VAL A 56 19.02 -0.23 0.95
N ILE A 57 18.78 -1.32 1.68
CA ILE A 57 19.57 -2.54 1.56
C ILE A 57 19.53 -3.04 0.10
N SER A 58 20.70 -3.23 -0.47
CA SER A 58 20.85 -3.75 -1.82
C SER A 58 20.61 -5.25 -1.83
N LYS A 59 19.40 -5.66 -2.21
CA LYS A 59 19.05 -7.08 -2.32
C LYS A 59 20.04 -7.87 -3.21
N SER A 60 20.55 -7.25 -4.27
CA SER A 60 21.55 -7.88 -5.16
C SER A 60 22.94 -8.01 -4.55
N LYS A 61 23.45 -7.00 -3.83
CA LYS A 61 24.76 -7.10 -3.16
C LYS A 61 24.71 -8.09 -2.00
N VAL A 62 23.60 -8.11 -1.25
CA VAL A 62 23.37 -9.08 -0.17
C VAL A 62 23.30 -10.50 -0.74
N ALA A 63 22.54 -10.71 -1.81
CA ALA A 63 22.47 -12.02 -2.47
C ALA A 63 23.85 -12.49 -2.94
N ALA A 64 24.64 -11.63 -3.61
CA ALA A 64 25.99 -11.99 -4.06
C ALA A 64 26.92 -12.39 -2.90
N ILE A 65 26.85 -11.68 -1.76
CA ILE A 65 27.66 -12.00 -0.57
C ILE A 65 27.21 -13.33 0.05
N ILE A 66 25.91 -13.56 0.18
CA ILE A 66 25.37 -14.82 0.71
C ILE A 66 25.73 -15.99 -0.19
N THR A 67 25.57 -15.85 -1.51
CA THR A 67 25.98 -16.88 -2.47
C THR A 67 27.47 -17.18 -2.36
N PHE A 68 28.32 -16.16 -2.22
CA PHE A 68 29.76 -16.36 -2.02
C PHE A 68 30.07 -17.12 -0.72
N ILE A 69 29.45 -16.71 0.40
CA ILE A 69 29.66 -17.33 1.72
C ILE A 69 29.17 -18.78 1.76
N ILE A 70 28.07 -19.11 1.08
CA ILE A 70 27.55 -20.47 1.01
C ILE A 70 28.43 -21.33 0.08
N TRP A 71 28.81 -20.80 -1.09
CA TRP A 71 29.49 -21.57 -2.11
C TRP A 71 30.98 -21.83 -1.79
N PHE A 72 31.64 -20.89 -1.11
CA PHE A 72 33.06 -20.98 -0.74
C PHE A 72 33.43 -22.22 0.13
N PRO A 73 32.77 -22.49 1.27
CA PRO A 73 33.10 -23.63 2.12
C PRO A 73 32.69 -24.99 1.52
N LEU A 74 31.64 -25.03 0.71
CA LEU A 74 31.18 -26.26 0.03
C LEU A 74 32.18 -26.80 -1.00
N ASN A 75 33.13 -25.95 -1.44
CA ASN A 75 34.09 -26.27 -2.49
C ASN A 75 35.56 -26.22 -2.02
N LEU A 76 35.79 -26.04 -0.72
CA LEU A 76 37.12 -25.94 -0.12
C LEU A 76 38.08 -27.13 -0.40
N PRO A 77 37.64 -28.40 -0.55
CA PRO A 77 38.58 -29.52 -0.70
C PRO A 77 39.23 -29.64 -2.09
N PHE A 78 38.76 -28.90 -3.09
CA PHE A 78 39.28 -28.95 -4.45
C PHE A 78 39.96 -27.62 -4.81
N ALA A 79 41.26 -27.50 -4.53
CA ALA A 79 42.11 -26.35 -4.93
C ALA A 79 41.58 -24.96 -4.47
N PRO A 80 41.80 -24.58 -3.19
CA PRO A 80 41.19 -23.39 -2.58
C PRO A 80 41.50 -22.06 -3.30
N ALA A 81 42.65 -21.96 -3.96
CA ALA A 81 43.01 -20.76 -4.74
C ALA A 81 42.16 -20.63 -6.01
N ALA A 82 42.01 -21.70 -6.80
CA ALA A 82 41.24 -21.68 -8.04
C ALA A 82 39.75 -21.40 -7.77
N MET A 83 39.19 -22.00 -6.70
CA MET A 83 37.79 -21.80 -6.33
C MET A 83 37.50 -20.40 -5.79
N PHE A 84 38.47 -19.75 -5.12
CA PHE A 84 38.35 -18.34 -4.75
C PHE A 84 38.24 -17.43 -5.98
N PHE A 85 39.07 -17.67 -7.01
CA PHE A 85 39.00 -16.91 -8.26
C PHE A 85 37.69 -17.18 -9.02
N VAL A 86 37.22 -18.43 -9.08
CA VAL A 86 35.93 -18.78 -9.69
C VAL A 86 34.78 -18.08 -8.95
N GLY A 87 34.78 -18.09 -7.62
CA GLY A 87 33.78 -17.39 -6.81
C GLY A 87 33.78 -15.87 -7.03
N LEU A 88 34.96 -15.26 -7.16
CA LEU A 88 35.09 -13.83 -7.49
C LEU A 88 34.59 -13.50 -8.89
N ILE A 89 34.92 -14.32 -9.89
CA ILE A 89 34.42 -14.17 -11.26
C ILE A 89 32.89 -14.28 -11.26
N PHE A 90 32.33 -15.25 -10.54
CA PHE A 90 30.88 -15.43 -10.46
C PHE A 90 30.19 -14.25 -9.78
N ALA A 91 30.72 -13.78 -8.64
CA ALA A 91 30.22 -12.60 -7.94
C ALA A 91 30.30 -11.34 -8.83
N PHE A 92 31.37 -11.20 -9.62
CA PHE A 92 31.54 -10.11 -10.57
C PHE A 92 30.53 -10.19 -11.72
N ILE A 93 30.26 -11.38 -12.27
CA ILE A 93 29.24 -11.60 -13.31
C ILE A 93 27.84 -11.26 -12.76
N VAL A 94 27.48 -11.75 -11.56
CA VAL A 94 26.20 -11.42 -10.90
C VAL A 94 26.07 -9.90 -10.71
N PHE A 95 27.14 -9.24 -10.31
CA PHE A 95 27.19 -7.79 -10.17
C PHE A 95 26.97 -7.07 -11.51
N LEU A 96 27.67 -7.47 -12.58
CA LEU A 96 27.52 -6.90 -13.92
C LEU A 96 26.11 -7.10 -14.47
N ILE A 97 25.51 -8.28 -14.29
CA ILE A 97 24.13 -8.57 -14.70
C ILE A 97 23.17 -7.67 -13.92
N GLY A 98 23.30 -7.60 -12.59
CA GLY A 98 22.47 -6.72 -11.77
C GLY A 98 22.61 -5.24 -12.12
N PHE A 99 23.82 -4.80 -12.50
CA PHE A 99 24.10 -3.45 -12.95
C PHE A 99 23.51 -3.18 -14.34
N ALA A 100 23.73 -4.05 -15.33
CA ALA A 100 23.18 -3.92 -16.68
C ALA A 100 21.65 -3.92 -16.67
N LEU A 101 21.03 -4.82 -15.89
CA LEU A 101 19.59 -4.85 -15.68
C LEU A 101 19.06 -3.57 -15.04
N LYS A 102 19.83 -2.90 -14.18
CA LYS A 102 19.44 -1.58 -13.64
C LYS A 102 19.40 -0.52 -14.75
N THR A 103 20.32 -0.58 -15.69
CA THR A 103 20.46 0.41 -16.78
C THR A 103 19.47 0.17 -17.93
N ILE A 104 19.20 -1.10 -18.25
CA ILE A 104 18.39 -1.51 -19.41
C ILE A 104 16.90 -1.60 -19.04
N LEU A 105 16.56 -2.07 -17.83
CA LEU A 105 15.15 -2.17 -17.46
C LEU A 105 14.58 -0.77 -17.24
N PRO A 106 13.51 -0.39 -17.96
CA PRO A 106 12.83 0.87 -17.73
C PRO A 106 12.43 0.98 -16.26
N LYS A 107 12.26 2.22 -15.78
CA LYS A 107 11.74 2.44 -14.43
C LYS A 107 10.47 1.58 -14.28
N PRO A 108 10.37 0.76 -13.21
CA PRO A 108 9.33 -0.28 -13.09
C PRO A 108 7.90 0.25 -13.18
N SER A 109 7.71 1.57 -13.12
CA SER A 109 6.44 2.27 -13.28
C SER A 109 5.92 2.38 -14.73
N GLN A 110 6.62 1.91 -15.76
CA GLN A 110 6.24 2.16 -17.17
C GLN A 110 5.78 0.95 -17.99
N VAL A 111 5.94 -0.27 -17.48
CA VAL A 111 5.50 -1.48 -18.21
C VAL A 111 4.33 -2.09 -17.44
N VAL A 112 3.13 -1.59 -17.75
CA VAL A 112 1.86 -2.11 -17.24
C VAL A 112 1.33 -3.10 -18.28
N LEU A 113 1.23 -4.38 -17.91
CA LEU A 113 0.55 -5.38 -18.72
C LEU A 113 -0.95 -5.23 -18.50
N ASN A 114 -1.66 -4.80 -19.54
CA ASN A 114 -3.05 -4.38 -19.41
C ASN A 114 -4.09 -5.50 -19.62
N HIS A 115 -3.68 -6.76 -19.80
CA HIS A 115 -4.62 -7.86 -20.09
C HIS A 115 -4.35 -9.08 -19.19
N ASN A 116 -5.38 -9.50 -18.47
CA ASN A 116 -5.44 -10.73 -17.68
C ASN A 116 -5.88 -11.90 -18.58
N ASP A 117 -5.05 -12.28 -19.56
CA ASP A 117 -5.25 -13.55 -20.25
C ASP A 117 -4.76 -14.69 -19.34
N TYR A 118 -5.70 -15.28 -18.61
CA TYR A 118 -5.43 -16.42 -17.74
C TYR A 118 -5.09 -17.66 -18.58
N GLY A 119 -3.88 -18.17 -18.41
CA GLY A 119 -3.37 -19.37 -19.09
C GLY A 119 -2.04 -19.81 -18.49
N LEU A 120 -1.72 -21.10 -18.59
CA LEU A 120 -0.55 -21.71 -17.94
C LEU A 120 0.76 -20.95 -18.22
N PHE A 121 0.99 -20.54 -19.46
CA PHE A 121 2.17 -19.76 -19.84
C PHE A 121 2.18 -18.35 -19.26
N THR A 122 1.00 -17.72 -19.16
CA THR A 122 0.84 -16.41 -18.52
C THR A 122 1.09 -16.51 -17.02
N ASP A 123 0.59 -17.55 -16.37
CA ASP A 123 0.78 -17.78 -14.93
C ASP A 123 2.25 -18.09 -14.61
N LEU A 124 2.92 -18.91 -15.44
CA LEU A 124 4.36 -19.14 -15.33
C LEU A 124 5.16 -17.85 -15.53
N LYS A 125 4.79 -17.04 -16.54
CA LYS A 125 5.40 -15.73 -16.78
C LYS A 125 5.24 -14.81 -15.57
N HIS A 126 4.04 -14.71 -14.99
CA HIS A 126 3.80 -13.93 -13.78
C HIS A 126 4.56 -14.48 -12.57
N LEU A 127 4.58 -15.80 -12.40
CA LEU A 127 5.29 -16.48 -11.32
C LEU A 127 6.79 -16.17 -11.35
N PHE A 128 7.42 -16.24 -12.53
CA PHE A 128 8.87 -16.10 -12.67
C PHE A 128 9.37 -14.70 -12.97
N LEU A 129 8.53 -13.78 -13.44
CA LEU A 129 9.01 -12.47 -13.92
C LEU A 129 8.32 -11.27 -13.28
N TYR A 130 7.14 -11.42 -12.67
CA TYR A 130 6.34 -10.28 -12.21
C TYR A 130 5.95 -10.39 -10.72
N TRP A 131 5.71 -9.24 -10.10
CA TRP A 131 5.06 -9.09 -8.80
C TRP A 131 3.74 -8.36 -9.03
N GLN A 132 2.68 -8.74 -8.34
CA GLN A 132 1.43 -7.99 -8.37
C GLN A 132 1.52 -6.79 -7.41
N ASN A 133 1.34 -5.58 -7.94
CA ASN A 133 1.26 -4.36 -7.15
C ASN A 133 -0.07 -4.35 -6.40
N LYS A 134 -0.02 -4.31 -5.07
CA LYS A 134 -1.22 -4.39 -4.23
C LYS A 134 -2.18 -3.22 -4.38
N ARG A 135 -1.66 -2.02 -4.66
CA ARG A 135 -2.50 -0.81 -4.73
C ARG A 135 -3.25 -0.73 -6.05
N THR A 136 -2.59 -1.12 -7.15
CA THR A 136 -3.15 -1.00 -8.50
C THR A 136 -3.69 -2.31 -9.04
N GLY A 137 -3.37 -3.45 -8.42
CA GLY A 137 -3.66 -4.79 -8.94
C GLY A 137 -2.77 -5.21 -10.13
N GLU A 138 -1.93 -4.31 -10.62
CA GLU A 138 -1.13 -4.49 -11.85
C GLU A 138 0.10 -5.36 -11.61
N PHE A 139 0.45 -6.18 -12.60
CA PHE A 139 1.69 -6.95 -12.57
C PHE A 139 2.88 -6.10 -13.00
N VAL A 140 3.81 -5.86 -12.07
CA VAL A 140 5.04 -5.09 -12.27
C VAL A 140 6.22 -6.06 -12.37
N LEU A 141 7.10 -5.84 -13.34
CA LEU A 141 8.28 -6.71 -13.53
C LEU A 141 9.17 -6.71 -12.28
N ALA A 142 9.42 -7.91 -11.77
CA ALA A 142 10.17 -8.17 -10.57
C ALA A 142 11.67 -8.30 -10.87
N LYS A 143 12.43 -7.21 -10.69
CA LYS A 143 13.90 -7.24 -10.91
C LYS A 143 14.60 -8.41 -10.21
N THR A 144 14.15 -8.75 -9.00
CA THR A 144 14.70 -9.89 -8.26
C THR A 144 14.41 -11.24 -8.90
N LYS A 145 13.17 -11.47 -9.38
CA LYS A 145 12.81 -12.75 -10.01
C LYS A 145 13.49 -12.93 -11.36
N VAL A 146 13.60 -11.85 -12.14
CA VAL A 146 14.36 -11.83 -13.41
C VAL A 146 15.84 -12.17 -13.18
N ILE A 147 16.46 -11.57 -12.16
CA ILE A 147 17.86 -11.88 -11.80
C ILE A 147 18.00 -13.34 -11.40
N SER A 148 17.10 -13.85 -10.54
CA SER A 148 17.11 -15.27 -10.14
C SER A 148 16.96 -16.22 -11.32
N LEU A 149 16.03 -15.93 -12.26
CA LEU A 149 15.84 -16.74 -13.46
C LEU A 149 17.08 -16.75 -14.34
N ILE A 150 17.73 -15.60 -14.54
CA ILE A 150 18.97 -15.51 -15.33
C ILE A 150 20.10 -16.30 -14.66
N LEU A 151 20.24 -16.18 -13.33
CA LEU A 151 21.24 -16.95 -12.59
C LEU A 151 20.98 -18.46 -12.70
N PHE A 152 19.74 -18.90 -12.59
CA PHE A 152 19.36 -20.29 -12.77
C PHE A 152 19.71 -20.81 -14.17
N VAL A 153 19.38 -20.04 -15.22
CA VAL A 153 19.72 -20.42 -16.60
C VAL A 153 21.24 -20.47 -16.80
N LEU A 154 22.00 -19.49 -16.28
CA LEU A 154 23.47 -19.51 -16.35
C LEU A 154 24.06 -20.72 -15.62
N PHE A 155 23.54 -21.05 -14.45
CA PHE A 155 24.00 -22.19 -13.66
C PHE A 155 23.68 -23.51 -14.38
N THR A 156 22.50 -23.61 -15.00
CA THR A 156 22.09 -24.76 -15.80
C THR A 156 22.96 -24.92 -17.05
N MET A 157 23.26 -23.82 -17.74
CA MET A 157 24.15 -23.84 -18.92
C MET A 157 25.58 -24.22 -18.54
N PHE A 158 26.07 -23.78 -17.38
CA PHE A 158 27.37 -24.19 -16.86
C PHE A 158 27.38 -25.66 -16.43
N ALA A 159 26.31 -26.15 -15.79
CA ALA A 159 26.15 -27.55 -15.42
C ALA A 159 26.23 -28.50 -16.62
N LEU A 160 25.70 -28.08 -17.78
CA LEU A 160 25.72 -28.86 -19.02
C LEU A 160 27.13 -29.02 -19.62
N THR A 161 28.12 -28.21 -19.23
CA THR A 161 29.51 -28.37 -19.70
C THR A 161 30.33 -29.32 -18.84
N LEU A 162 29.80 -29.74 -17.69
CA LEU A 162 30.43 -30.70 -16.80
C LEU A 162 30.06 -32.13 -17.20
N PRO A 163 30.93 -33.13 -16.99
CA PRO A 163 30.66 -34.53 -17.36
C PRO A 163 29.33 -35.03 -16.76
N ILE A 164 28.62 -35.91 -17.48
CA ILE A 164 27.20 -36.29 -17.24
C ILE A 164 26.88 -36.68 -15.78
N THR A 165 27.83 -37.34 -15.09
CA THR A 165 27.70 -37.71 -13.66
C THR A 165 27.62 -36.49 -12.73
N THR A 166 28.23 -35.38 -13.13
CA THR A 166 28.18 -34.08 -12.44
C THR A 166 27.06 -33.16 -12.95
N ALA A 167 26.55 -33.38 -14.16
CA ALA A 167 25.40 -32.64 -14.70
C ALA A 167 24.11 -32.94 -13.91
N PHE A 168 23.84 -34.22 -13.60
CA PHE A 168 22.70 -34.57 -12.75
C PHE A 168 22.85 -34.02 -11.33
N ALA A 169 24.04 -34.15 -10.74
CA ALA A 169 24.34 -33.61 -9.42
C ALA A 169 24.15 -32.09 -9.37
N SER A 170 24.58 -31.35 -10.41
CA SER A 170 24.45 -29.89 -10.46
C SER A 170 23.02 -29.40 -10.74
N VAL A 171 22.22 -30.14 -11.51
CA VAL A 171 20.77 -29.87 -11.65
C VAL A 171 20.05 -30.10 -10.32
N VAL A 172 20.34 -31.20 -9.62
CA VAL A 172 19.80 -31.48 -8.29
C VAL A 172 20.28 -30.42 -7.29
N PHE A 173 21.55 -30.00 -7.35
CA PHE A 173 22.09 -28.96 -6.48
C PHE A 173 21.46 -27.58 -6.76
N GLY A 174 21.23 -27.24 -8.03
CA GLY A 174 20.53 -26.03 -8.43
C GLY A 174 19.10 -26.01 -7.90
N LEU A 175 18.36 -27.10 -8.02
CA LEU A 175 17.03 -27.26 -7.43
C LEU A 175 17.07 -27.17 -5.90
N VAL A 176 18.04 -27.83 -5.24
CA VAL A 176 18.18 -27.83 -3.78
C VAL A 176 18.58 -26.46 -3.23
N LEU A 177 19.28 -25.61 -3.99
CA LEU A 177 19.62 -24.24 -3.59
C LEU A 177 18.56 -23.20 -3.95
N ASP A 178 17.92 -23.33 -5.12
CA ASP A 178 16.88 -22.41 -5.54
C ASP A 178 15.57 -22.64 -4.80
N THR A 179 15.27 -23.88 -4.39
CA THR A 179 14.04 -24.19 -3.65
C THR A 179 13.99 -23.45 -2.30
N PRO A 180 15.03 -23.45 -1.45
CA PRO A 180 15.07 -22.61 -0.24
C PRO A 180 15.00 -21.12 -0.54
N ALA A 181 15.68 -20.61 -1.57
CA ALA A 181 15.62 -19.19 -1.92
C ALA A 181 14.21 -18.78 -2.38
N PHE A 182 13.55 -19.64 -3.15
CA PHE A 182 12.17 -19.49 -3.59
C PHE A 182 11.18 -19.59 -2.42
N LEU A 183 11.35 -20.56 -1.53
CA LEU A 183 10.54 -20.76 -0.32
C LEU A 183 10.72 -19.61 0.67
N ILE A 184 11.93 -19.12 0.88
CA ILE A 184 12.21 -17.94 1.71
C ILE A 184 11.63 -16.69 1.05
N GLY A 185 11.76 -16.53 -0.27
CA GLY A 185 11.16 -15.42 -1.00
C GLY A 185 9.63 -15.42 -0.93
N THR A 186 8.99 -16.58 -1.04
CA THR A 186 7.54 -16.76 -0.90
C THR A 186 7.10 -16.62 0.56
N ALA A 187 7.86 -17.11 1.53
CA ALA A 187 7.59 -16.93 2.96
C ALA A 187 7.69 -15.45 3.35
N ILE A 188 8.79 -14.77 3.01
CA ILE A 188 8.94 -13.32 3.23
C ILE A 188 7.78 -12.59 2.55
N HIS A 189 7.41 -12.95 1.32
CA HIS A 189 6.26 -12.35 0.66
C HIS A 189 4.95 -12.61 1.44
N LYS A 190 4.67 -13.84 1.88
CA LYS A 190 3.46 -14.19 2.62
C LYS A 190 3.39 -13.52 4.00
N PHE A 191 4.51 -13.46 4.72
CA PHE A 191 4.62 -12.84 6.04
C PHE A 191 4.63 -11.30 5.98
N THR A 192 5.17 -10.71 4.92
CA THR A 192 5.14 -9.24 4.74
C THR A 192 3.87 -8.76 4.04
N ASN A 193 3.02 -9.67 3.55
CA ASN A 193 1.80 -9.35 2.81
C ASN A 193 0.66 -10.35 3.13
N PRO A 194 0.07 -10.29 4.33
CA PRO A 194 -0.85 -11.33 4.83
C PRO A 194 -2.18 -11.45 4.07
N ASN A 195 -2.63 -10.40 3.36
CA ASN A 195 -3.93 -10.42 2.66
C ASN A 195 -3.74 -10.39 1.13
N PRO A 196 -4.26 -11.38 0.37
CA PRO A 196 -4.34 -11.34 -1.09
C PRO A 196 -5.36 -10.27 -1.51
N VAL A 197 -5.00 -9.45 -2.49
CA VAL A 197 -5.88 -8.39 -3.01
C VAL A 197 -6.96 -9.04 -3.84
N ASN A 198 -8.22 -8.84 -3.44
CA ASN A 198 -9.39 -9.39 -4.10
C ASN A 198 -9.46 -8.83 -5.55
N PRO A 199 -9.36 -9.66 -6.61
CA PRO A 199 -9.19 -9.21 -7.99
C PRO A 199 -10.42 -8.53 -8.63
N LYS A 200 -11.48 -8.27 -7.85
CA LYS A 200 -12.74 -7.65 -8.31
C LYS A 200 -12.83 -6.12 -8.08
N ARG A 201 -11.72 -5.42 -7.87
CA ARG A 201 -11.74 -3.94 -7.86
C ARG A 201 -11.83 -3.47 -9.33
N GLU A 202 -13.05 -3.40 -9.86
CA GLU A 202 -13.31 -2.73 -11.13
C GLU A 202 -12.87 -1.27 -11.00
N ILE A 203 -11.88 -0.87 -11.80
CA ILE A 203 -11.44 0.52 -11.88
C ILE A 203 -12.63 1.31 -12.45
N PRO A 204 -13.19 2.29 -11.72
CA PRO A 204 -14.30 3.09 -12.22
C PRO A 204 -13.88 3.75 -13.53
N LYS A 205 -14.58 3.46 -14.63
CA LYS A 205 -14.38 4.15 -15.91
C LYS A 205 -14.52 5.65 -15.65
N GLN A 206 -13.43 6.39 -15.88
CA GLN A 206 -13.40 7.83 -15.81
C GLN A 206 -14.44 8.36 -16.82
N LYS A 207 -15.58 8.85 -16.33
CA LYS A 207 -16.61 9.49 -17.17
C LYS A 207 -15.96 10.69 -17.85
N GLU A 208 -16.02 10.69 -19.18
CA GLU A 208 -15.61 11.82 -20.00
C GLU A 208 -16.34 13.09 -19.54
N ILE A 209 -15.58 14.12 -19.25
CA ILE A 209 -16.08 15.45 -18.90
C ILE A 209 -16.74 16.03 -20.16
N PRO A 210 -18.04 16.37 -20.13
CA PRO A 210 -18.68 17.06 -21.25
C PRO A 210 -17.98 18.41 -21.47
N LYS A 211 -17.55 18.68 -22.71
CA LYS A 211 -17.07 20.02 -23.10
C LYS A 211 -18.18 21.05 -22.84
N PRO A 212 -17.87 22.19 -22.21
CA PRO A 212 -18.86 23.23 -21.98
C PRO A 212 -19.19 23.93 -23.30
N ASP A 213 -20.44 23.82 -23.73
CA ASP A 213 -20.99 24.65 -24.78
C ASP A 213 -21.34 26.05 -24.25
N LYS A 214 -20.90 27.02 -25.05
CA LYS A 214 -21.03 28.48 -25.06
C LYS A 214 -22.04 29.14 -24.09
N ALA A 215 -21.52 30.20 -23.49
CA ALA A 215 -22.19 31.21 -22.67
C ALA A 215 -23.44 31.87 -23.29
N PRO A 216 -24.30 32.44 -22.44
CA PRO A 216 -24.87 33.76 -22.72
C PRO A 216 -24.67 34.77 -21.59
N LYS A 217 -24.82 36.02 -22.02
CA LYS A 217 -24.33 37.28 -21.48
C LYS A 217 -25.41 38.02 -20.66
N THR A 218 -24.95 38.76 -19.65
CA THR A 218 -25.44 40.08 -19.15
C THR A 218 -26.48 40.12 -18.00
N GLU A 219 -25.98 40.61 -16.86
CA GLU A 219 -26.62 41.40 -15.76
C GLU A 219 -27.46 42.62 -16.25
N PRO A 220 -28.20 43.39 -15.41
CA PRO A 220 -28.04 43.62 -13.97
C PRO A 220 -29.34 43.77 -13.13
N ALA A 221 -29.22 43.84 -11.80
CA ALA A 221 -29.63 44.99 -10.95
C ALA A 221 -29.79 44.59 -9.48
N VAL A 222 -29.27 45.48 -8.62
CA VAL A 222 -29.18 45.42 -7.17
C VAL A 222 -30.55 45.63 -6.50
N GLU A 223 -30.91 44.76 -5.57
CA GLU A 223 -31.86 45.06 -4.48
C GLU A 223 -31.20 44.69 -3.15
N GLU A 224 -30.98 45.71 -2.31
CA GLU A 224 -30.67 45.57 -0.88
C GLU A 224 -31.89 45.01 -0.17
N ILE A 225 -31.76 43.80 0.40
CA ILE A 225 -32.77 43.20 1.28
C ILE A 225 -32.10 42.83 2.60
N SER A 226 -32.52 43.58 3.63
CA SER A 226 -32.60 43.32 5.07
C SER A 226 -31.84 42.13 5.67
N GLU A 227 -31.04 42.46 6.68
CA GLU A 227 -30.54 41.57 7.73
C GLU A 227 -31.69 40.90 8.50
N GLU A 228 -32.24 39.83 7.93
CA GLU A 228 -33.20 38.97 8.60
C GLU A 228 -32.76 37.52 8.37
N SER A 229 -32.03 37.00 9.37
CA SER A 229 -31.65 35.59 9.57
C SER A 229 -31.56 34.75 8.30
N VAL A 230 -30.40 34.80 7.63
CA VAL A 230 -29.99 33.75 6.68
C VAL A 230 -29.93 32.45 7.48
N ILE A 231 -31.04 31.71 7.52
CA ILE A 231 -31.06 30.30 7.88
C ILE A 231 -30.07 29.67 6.90
N SER A 232 -28.86 29.37 7.37
CA SER A 232 -27.83 28.78 6.52
C SER A 232 -28.47 27.57 5.85
N GLY A 233 -28.35 27.45 4.52
CA GLY A 233 -28.97 26.34 3.79
C GLY A 233 -28.55 24.95 4.28
N TYR A 234 -27.57 24.90 5.20
CA TYR A 234 -27.03 23.71 5.83
C TYR A 234 -27.51 23.44 7.27
N GLY A 235 -28.38 24.27 7.85
CA GLY A 235 -28.85 24.09 9.23
C GLY A 235 -29.42 22.68 9.49
N TYR A 236 -30.22 22.16 8.56
CA TYR A 236 -30.74 20.80 8.60
C TYR A 236 -29.65 19.72 8.73
N TYR A 237 -28.53 19.87 8.00
CA TYR A 237 -27.44 18.90 8.06
C TYR A 237 -26.68 18.99 9.38
N LYS A 238 -26.51 20.18 9.94
CA LYS A 238 -25.86 20.38 11.24
C LYS A 238 -26.64 19.65 12.34
N ASP A 239 -27.96 19.78 12.33
CA ASP A 239 -28.84 19.07 13.27
C ASP A 239 -28.78 17.55 13.07
N LYS A 240 -28.77 17.09 11.82
CA LYS A 240 -28.63 15.66 11.50
C LYS A 240 -27.29 15.08 11.97
N ILE A 241 -26.17 15.78 11.75
CA ILE A 241 -24.85 15.35 12.20
C ILE A 241 -24.82 15.27 13.73
N ASN A 242 -25.35 16.27 14.44
CA ASN A 242 -25.43 16.25 15.90
C ASN A 242 -26.29 15.09 16.42
N ALA A 243 -27.40 14.77 15.74
CA ALA A 243 -28.24 13.63 16.08
C ALA A 243 -27.48 12.30 15.90
N LEU A 244 -26.77 12.13 14.79
CA LEU A 244 -25.94 10.94 14.54
C LEU A 244 -24.81 10.82 15.57
N SER A 245 -24.14 11.92 15.94
CA SER A 245 -23.10 11.90 16.97
C SER A 245 -23.62 11.45 18.33
N LYS A 246 -24.84 11.87 18.69
CA LYS A 246 -25.49 11.42 19.92
C LYS A 246 -25.85 9.94 19.86
N GLU A 247 -26.43 9.47 18.75
CA GLU A 247 -26.77 8.06 18.54
C GLU A 247 -25.52 7.18 18.60
N TYR A 248 -24.46 7.55 17.86
CA TYR A 248 -23.20 6.83 17.86
C TYR A 248 -22.60 6.74 19.26
N SER A 249 -22.57 7.84 20.02
CA SER A 249 -22.02 7.86 21.39
C SER A 249 -22.77 6.90 22.33
N GLN A 250 -24.09 6.78 22.17
CA GLN A 250 -24.90 5.83 22.96
C GLN A 250 -24.58 4.38 22.60
N LYS A 251 -24.48 4.10 21.29
CA LYS A 251 -24.15 2.76 20.79
C LYS A 251 -22.72 2.36 21.18
N GLU A 252 -21.75 3.23 21.00
CA GLU A 252 -20.36 3.01 21.40
C GLU A 252 -20.25 2.66 22.89
N ALA A 253 -20.88 3.46 23.76
CA ALA A 253 -20.87 3.22 25.20
C ALA A 253 -21.48 1.85 25.55
N HIS A 254 -22.59 1.48 24.90
CA HIS A 254 -23.22 0.19 25.09
C HIS A 254 -22.33 -0.97 24.62
N THR A 255 -21.73 -0.87 23.44
CA THR A 255 -20.82 -1.89 22.90
C THR A 255 -19.59 -2.07 23.80
N ARG A 256 -18.99 -0.98 24.31
CA ARG A 256 -17.86 -1.06 25.25
C ARG A 256 -18.25 -1.76 26.54
N ASP A 257 -19.40 -1.44 27.12
CA ASP A 257 -19.92 -2.10 28.34
C ASP A 257 -20.12 -3.61 28.12
N LEU A 258 -20.62 -4.04 26.96
CA LEU A 258 -20.73 -5.46 26.61
C LEU A 258 -19.36 -6.14 26.48
N ILE A 259 -18.39 -5.48 25.84
CA ILE A 259 -17.02 -5.99 25.70
C ILE A 259 -16.36 -6.15 27.09
N GLU A 260 -16.49 -5.16 27.96
CA GLU A 260 -15.94 -5.18 29.32
C GLU A 260 -16.58 -6.26 30.20
N LYS A 261 -17.89 -6.47 30.09
CA LYS A 261 -18.60 -7.55 30.79
C LYS A 261 -18.19 -8.94 30.32
N ARG A 262 -17.86 -9.10 29.03
CA ARG A 262 -17.60 -10.40 28.42
C ARG A 262 -16.13 -10.82 28.51
N PHE A 263 -15.22 -9.88 28.32
CA PHE A 263 -13.80 -10.16 28.23
C PHE A 263 -13.05 -9.44 29.34
N ALA A 264 -12.45 -10.19 30.26
CA ALA A 264 -11.57 -9.61 31.25
C ALA A 264 -10.28 -9.07 30.57
N PRO A 265 -9.89 -7.81 30.79
CA PRO A 265 -8.55 -7.36 30.44
C PRO A 265 -7.50 -8.25 31.15
N PRO A 266 -6.36 -8.59 30.51
CA PRO A 266 -5.83 -8.10 29.23
C PRO A 266 -5.99 -9.14 28.09
N GLN A 267 -7.10 -9.87 28.02
CA GLN A 267 -7.26 -10.90 26.99
C GLN A 267 -7.10 -10.33 25.57
N LEU A 268 -6.45 -11.09 24.68
CA LEU A 268 -6.22 -10.66 23.30
C LEU A 268 -7.53 -10.27 22.59
N THR A 269 -8.62 -10.96 22.92
CA THR A 269 -9.96 -10.71 22.38
C THR A 269 -10.51 -9.35 22.84
N TYR A 270 -10.37 -9.00 24.13
CA TYR A 270 -10.73 -7.67 24.65
C TYR A 270 -10.00 -6.56 23.87
N THR A 271 -8.68 -6.67 23.78
CA THR A 271 -7.84 -5.65 23.10
C THR A 271 -8.22 -5.50 21.63
N ARG A 272 -8.61 -6.59 20.95
CA ARG A 272 -9.06 -6.54 19.56
C ARG A 272 -10.40 -5.83 19.42
N PHE A 273 -11.40 -6.19 20.23
CA PHE A 273 -12.72 -5.56 20.16
C PHE A 273 -12.66 -4.07 20.49
N ILE A 274 -11.99 -3.69 21.59
CA ILE A 274 -11.79 -2.29 21.94
C ILE A 274 -11.04 -1.55 20.83
N GLY A 275 -9.99 -2.15 20.25
CA GLY A 275 -9.25 -1.52 19.16
C GLY A 275 -10.10 -1.27 17.91
N VAL A 276 -11.11 -2.09 17.64
CA VAL A 276 -12.07 -1.88 16.53
C VAL A 276 -13.04 -0.76 16.86
N VAL A 277 -13.56 -0.72 18.08
CA VAL A 277 -14.41 0.38 18.57
C VAL A 277 -13.65 1.70 18.51
N ASP A 278 -12.44 1.78 19.06
CA ASP A 278 -11.59 2.99 19.03
C ASP A 278 -11.34 3.51 17.61
N LYS A 279 -11.10 2.59 16.67
CA LYS A 279 -10.86 2.93 15.26
C LYS A 279 -12.14 3.44 14.59
N SER A 280 -13.29 2.84 14.92
CA SER A 280 -14.60 3.30 14.49
C SER A 280 -14.89 4.71 15.02
N THR A 281 -14.64 4.97 16.31
CA THR A 281 -14.89 6.27 16.95
C THR A 281 -14.07 7.37 16.31
N LYS A 282 -12.78 7.11 16.10
CA LYS A 282 -11.89 8.04 15.43
C LYS A 282 -12.43 8.43 14.06
N MET A 283 -12.81 7.44 13.25
CA MET A 283 -13.27 7.68 11.89
C MET A 283 -14.63 8.38 11.85
N PHE A 284 -15.56 8.02 12.73
CA PHE A 284 -16.84 8.71 12.87
C PHE A 284 -16.62 10.20 13.16
N ASN A 285 -15.78 10.51 14.15
CA ASN A 285 -15.47 11.88 14.54
C ASN A 285 -14.79 12.66 13.41
N GLU A 286 -13.85 12.04 12.68
CA GLU A 286 -13.21 12.66 11.51
C GLU A 286 -14.24 13.04 10.42
N GLN A 287 -15.22 12.18 10.14
CA GLN A 287 -16.28 12.51 9.17
C GLN A 287 -17.22 13.60 9.69
N ALA A 288 -17.59 13.55 10.98
CA ALA A 288 -18.44 14.55 11.62
C ALA A 288 -17.77 15.93 11.62
N ASP A 289 -16.52 16.01 12.07
CA ASP A 289 -15.73 17.24 12.11
C ASP A 289 -15.51 17.81 10.70
N SER A 290 -15.21 16.94 9.72
CA SER A 290 -15.08 17.34 8.33
C SER A 290 -16.38 17.95 7.80
N ALA A 291 -17.53 17.32 8.06
CA ALA A 291 -18.82 17.80 7.58
C ALA A 291 -19.24 19.11 8.27
N LEU A 292 -19.04 19.23 9.59
CA LEU A 292 -19.30 20.46 10.34
C LEU A 292 -18.40 21.60 9.87
N THR A 293 -17.13 21.33 9.61
CA THR A 293 -16.19 22.32 9.07
C THR A 293 -16.62 22.79 7.68
N MET A 294 -17.11 21.90 6.82
CA MET A 294 -17.67 22.30 5.50
C MET A 294 -18.88 23.22 5.67
N ILE A 295 -19.76 22.93 6.63
CA ILE A 295 -20.94 23.75 6.93
C ILE A 295 -20.53 25.13 7.45
N ASP A 296 -19.59 25.18 8.39
CA ASP A 296 -19.18 26.42 9.06
C ASP A 296 -18.34 27.33 8.14
N LEU A 297 -17.61 26.76 7.16
CA LEU A 297 -16.81 27.53 6.20
C LEU A 297 -17.57 27.93 4.93
N ALA A 298 -18.75 27.36 4.67
CA ALA A 298 -19.54 27.69 3.50
C ALA A 298 -20.24 29.05 3.68
N SER A 299 -19.73 30.09 2.99
CA SER A 299 -20.34 31.43 3.00
C SER A 299 -21.72 31.46 2.34
N GLU A 300 -21.94 30.58 1.35
CA GLU A 300 -23.18 30.45 0.59
C GLU A 300 -23.46 28.98 0.26
N TYR A 301 -24.71 28.69 -0.07
CA TYR A 301 -25.12 27.36 -0.49
C TYR A 301 -24.50 26.97 -1.85
N SER A 302 -23.92 25.78 -1.90
CA SER A 302 -23.43 25.12 -3.11
C SER A 302 -23.89 23.66 -3.13
N SER A 303 -24.45 23.21 -4.26
CA SER A 303 -24.83 21.82 -4.47
C SER A 303 -23.64 20.86 -4.37
N LYS A 304 -22.43 21.32 -4.69
CA LYS A 304 -21.21 20.52 -4.53
C LYS A 304 -20.91 20.25 -3.05
N VAL A 305 -20.98 21.29 -2.22
CA VAL A 305 -20.74 21.19 -0.78
C VAL A 305 -21.84 20.36 -0.12
N GLU A 306 -23.10 20.55 -0.54
CA GLU A 306 -24.23 19.76 -0.06
C GLU A 306 -24.06 18.25 -0.35
N ASN A 307 -23.65 17.89 -1.57
CA ASN A 307 -23.41 16.50 -1.94
C ASN A 307 -22.27 15.87 -1.14
N GLU A 308 -21.22 16.64 -0.84
CA GLU A 308 -20.12 16.17 0.00
C GLU A 308 -20.59 15.93 1.44
N ILE A 309 -21.36 16.86 2.03
CA ILE A 309 -21.97 16.70 3.35
C ILE A 309 -22.87 15.45 3.40
N LYS A 310 -23.72 15.23 2.38
CA LYS A 310 -24.55 14.02 2.26
C LYS A 310 -23.71 12.75 2.21
N SER A 311 -22.60 12.76 1.47
CA SER A 311 -21.67 11.63 1.39
C SER A 311 -21.08 11.30 2.77
N LYS A 312 -20.60 12.32 3.49
CA LYS A 312 -20.06 12.18 4.86
C LYS A 312 -21.12 11.66 5.84
N ILE A 313 -22.36 12.14 5.74
CA ILE A 313 -23.51 11.66 6.54
C ILE A 313 -23.80 10.18 6.27
N ASN A 314 -23.83 9.76 5.01
CA ASN A 314 -24.07 8.36 4.66
C ASN A 314 -22.96 7.44 5.21
N ILE A 315 -21.70 7.91 5.20
CA ILE A 315 -20.61 7.19 5.84
C ILE A 315 -20.84 7.05 7.36
N MET A 316 -21.23 8.13 8.04
CA MET A 316 -21.55 8.09 9.47
C MET A 316 -22.69 7.12 9.80
N GLU A 317 -23.77 7.13 9.01
CA GLU A 317 -24.88 6.16 9.12
C GLU A 317 -24.38 4.72 8.95
N THR A 318 -23.53 4.46 7.96
CA THR A 318 -22.95 3.12 7.74
C THR A 318 -22.05 2.67 8.91
N ILE A 319 -21.31 3.60 9.53
CA ILE A 319 -20.49 3.28 10.72
C ILE A 319 -21.38 2.92 11.90
N ILE A 320 -22.50 3.64 12.09
CA ILE A 320 -23.50 3.35 13.12
C ILE A 320 -24.11 1.96 12.90
N ASP A 321 -24.51 1.61 11.68
CA ASP A 321 -25.07 0.30 11.35
C ASP A 321 -24.08 -0.83 11.66
N LYS A 322 -22.79 -0.62 11.35
CA LYS A 322 -21.75 -1.62 11.67
C LYS A 322 -21.47 -1.75 13.18
N MET A 323 -21.69 -0.69 13.96
CA MET A 323 -21.63 -0.77 15.42
C MET A 323 -22.80 -1.58 15.98
N ASP A 324 -23.97 -1.48 15.37
CA ASP A 324 -25.12 -2.34 15.70
C ASP A 324 -24.85 -3.80 15.35
N ASP A 325 -24.30 -4.08 14.16
CA ASP A 325 -23.91 -5.45 13.78
C ASP A 325 -22.93 -6.03 14.81
N LEU A 326 -21.92 -5.24 15.24
CA LEU A 326 -20.98 -5.66 16.29
C LEU A 326 -21.65 -5.92 17.63
N THR A 327 -22.58 -5.05 18.02
CA THR A 327 -23.35 -5.21 19.27
C THR A 327 -24.21 -6.47 19.20
N ASN A 328 -24.90 -6.72 18.09
CA ASN A 328 -25.72 -7.89 17.87
C ASN A 328 -24.89 -9.18 17.91
N GLU A 329 -23.73 -9.21 17.26
CA GLU A 329 -22.81 -10.35 17.31
C GLU A 329 -22.28 -10.59 18.72
N LEU A 330 -21.93 -9.52 19.46
CA LEU A 330 -21.52 -9.65 20.87
C LEU A 330 -22.65 -10.23 21.73
N VAL A 331 -23.90 -9.84 21.50
CA VAL A 331 -25.07 -10.38 22.21
C VAL A 331 -25.35 -11.84 21.80
N LEU A 332 -25.34 -12.17 20.50
CA LEU A 332 -25.59 -13.53 19.99
C LEU A 332 -24.51 -14.52 20.45
N THR A 333 -23.25 -14.08 20.49
CA THR A 333 -22.14 -14.89 21.01
C THR A 333 -22.16 -15.04 22.54
N MET A 334 -23.01 -14.29 23.25
CA MET A 334 -23.35 -14.60 24.65
C MET A 334 -24.31 -15.78 24.76
N GLU A 335 -25.12 -16.06 23.72
CA GLU A 335 -26.07 -17.18 23.69
C GLU A 335 -25.51 -18.44 23.00
N LYS A 336 -24.58 -18.33 22.05
CA LYS A 336 -23.99 -19.48 21.32
C LYS A 336 -22.50 -19.27 20.99
N SER A 337 -21.69 -20.32 21.17
CA SER A 337 -20.22 -20.28 21.07
C SER A 337 -19.68 -20.68 19.69
N ASP A 338 -19.78 -19.82 18.66
CA ASP A 338 -19.12 -20.07 17.38
C ASP A 338 -18.19 -18.91 16.94
N ASP A 339 -16.89 -19.19 16.84
CA ASP A 339 -15.81 -18.21 16.62
C ASP A 339 -15.67 -17.70 15.17
N HIS A 340 -16.40 -18.30 14.22
CA HIS A 340 -16.24 -18.01 12.78
C HIS A 340 -17.01 -16.77 12.31
N GLU A 341 -18.22 -16.52 12.83
CA GLU A 341 -19.06 -15.35 12.45
C GLU A 341 -18.44 -14.02 12.95
N VAL A 342 -17.84 -14.07 14.14
CA VAL A 342 -17.09 -12.95 14.73
C VAL A 342 -15.95 -12.46 13.83
N LYS A 343 -15.25 -13.39 13.15
CA LYS A 343 -14.12 -13.04 12.27
C LYS A 343 -14.55 -12.32 10.99
N SER A 344 -15.66 -12.74 10.37
CA SER A 344 -16.18 -12.04 9.18
C SER A 344 -16.60 -10.61 9.49
N LEU A 345 -17.21 -10.40 10.66
CA LEU A 345 -17.61 -9.06 11.07
C LEU A 345 -16.40 -8.13 11.29
N PHE A 346 -15.32 -8.65 11.87
CA PHE A 346 -14.07 -7.88 12.00
C PHE A 346 -13.49 -7.47 10.65
N GLU A 347 -13.56 -8.36 9.66
CA GLU A 347 -13.12 -8.05 8.30
C GLU A 347 -14.01 -6.98 7.69
N ASP A 348 -15.34 -7.05 7.86
CA ASP A 348 -16.28 -6.07 7.30
C ASP A 348 -16.13 -4.68 7.92
N MET A 349 -16.02 -4.57 9.25
CA MET A 349 -15.70 -3.30 9.90
C MET A 349 -14.33 -2.79 9.48
N SER A 350 -13.30 -3.64 9.45
CA SER A 350 -11.96 -3.21 9.04
C SER A 350 -11.92 -2.76 7.57
N ASN A 351 -12.69 -3.40 6.70
CA ASN A 351 -12.81 -3.09 5.29
C ASN A 351 -13.53 -1.75 5.10
N LEU A 352 -14.65 -1.51 5.79
CA LEU A 352 -15.34 -0.22 5.78
C LEU A 352 -14.42 0.91 6.26
N ILE A 353 -13.69 0.66 7.35
CA ILE A 353 -12.73 1.61 7.89
C ILE A 353 -11.59 1.89 6.89
N SER A 354 -11.15 0.87 6.17
CA SER A 354 -10.13 1.05 5.13
C SER A 354 -10.68 1.77 3.89
N SER A 355 -11.94 1.57 3.53
CA SER A 355 -12.52 2.21 2.34
C SER A 355 -12.77 3.70 2.53
N VAL A 356 -13.04 4.17 3.75
CA VAL A 356 -13.26 5.60 4.01
C VAL A 356 -11.94 6.38 4.10
N ASN A 357 -10.86 5.76 4.59
CA ASN A 357 -9.52 6.36 4.56
C ASN A 357 -9.00 6.62 3.13
N ASP A 358 -9.59 6.03 2.10
CA ASP A 358 -9.22 6.23 0.70
C ASP A 358 -9.88 7.50 0.07
N TYR A 359 -10.71 8.25 0.82
CA TYR A 359 -11.43 9.45 0.34
C TYR A 359 -10.83 10.80 0.80
N ASP A 360 -9.75 10.78 1.58
CA ASP A 360 -8.94 11.96 1.94
C ASP A 360 -7.65 12.01 1.09
#